data_AF-A0A6M3JGW2-F1
#
_entry.id   AF-A0A6M3JGW2-F1
#
_cell.length_a   1.000
_cell.length_b   1.000
_cell.length_c   1.000
_cell.angle_alpha   90.00
_cell.angle_beta   90.00
_cell.angle_gamma   90.00
#
_symmetry.space_group_name_H-M   'P 1'
#
loop_
_entity.id
_entity.type
_entity.pdbx_description
1 polymer ?
#
loop_
_entity_poly.entity_id
_entity_poly.type
_entity_poly.pdbx_seq_one_letter_code
_entity_poly.pdbx_strand_id
1 'polypeptide(L)'
;MIAKNVTMEEMQKTLESVNTRYQGNIKFKTLEHKGNRISFTLTVIDSKEPGHRRILSGKRLAAACFHVHGHFFDTLFEIQPAAGVYSSGSLANPRTGEWITKEGGNWQDWQVGGYPPMMVSQACDCNTDAQAGVERLVQGPIVFRKLSTAQIRKCPLFIFDPAHYLPDGSCLCTDKEHQQKLIRERVARRKKLLKAQKGGAKS
;
A
#
# COMPACT_ATOMS: atom_id res chain seq x y z
N MET A 1 4.57 9.10 13.76
CA MET A 1 3.20 8.95 13.23
C MET A 1 2.24 9.67 14.15
N ILE A 2 1.04 9.99 13.67
CA ILE A 2 0.00 10.64 14.46
C ILE A 2 -1.29 9.87 14.28
N ALA A 3 -1.96 9.50 15.36
CA ALA A 3 -3.30 8.91 15.36
C ALA A 3 -4.33 9.93 15.88
N LYS A 4 -5.55 9.86 15.35
CA LYS A 4 -6.73 10.61 15.81
C LYS A 4 -7.89 9.65 16.09
N ASN A 5 -8.85 10.09 16.90
CA ASN A 5 -10.03 9.31 17.29
C ASN A 5 -9.65 7.99 17.96
N VAL A 6 -8.59 8.01 18.77
CA VAL A 6 -8.09 6.86 19.51
C VAL A 6 -7.67 7.30 20.91
N THR A 7 -7.82 6.41 21.87
CA THR A 7 -7.40 6.54 23.26
C THR A 7 -6.04 5.86 23.48
N MET A 8 -5.37 6.19 24.59
CA MET A 8 -4.10 5.54 24.95
C MET A 8 -4.29 4.04 25.25
N GLU A 9 -5.43 3.67 25.82
CA GLU A 9 -5.77 2.28 26.11
C GLU A 9 -5.90 1.47 24.81
N GLU A 10 -6.63 1.99 23.82
CA GLU A 10 -6.73 1.35 22.49
C GLU A 10 -5.36 1.22 21.80
N MET A 11 -4.49 2.23 21.93
CA MET A 11 -3.12 2.16 21.40
C MET A 11 -2.29 1.05 22.06
N GLN A 12 -2.41 0.87 23.38
CA GLN A 12 -1.72 -0.22 24.10
C GLN A 12 -2.30 -1.59 23.74
N LYS A 13 -3.63 -1.73 23.71
CA LYS A 13 -4.30 -2.96 23.30
C LYS A 13 -3.92 -3.37 21.87
N THR A 14 -3.77 -2.38 20.98
CA THR A 14 -3.27 -2.60 19.62
C THR A 14 -1.85 -3.15 19.65
N LEU A 15 -0.95 -2.54 20.43
CA LEU A 15 0.43 -3.00 20.55
C LEU A 15 0.52 -4.42 21.11
N GLU A 16 -0.25 -4.74 22.15
CA GLU A 16 -0.33 -6.07 22.75
C GLU A 16 -0.77 -7.13 21.74
N SER A 17 -1.85 -6.85 20.99
CA SER A 17 -2.34 -7.74 19.94
C SER A 17 -1.28 -7.96 18.85
N VAL A 18 -0.64 -6.90 18.35
CA VAL A 18 0.45 -7.01 17.37
C VAL A 18 1.63 -7.81 17.91
N ASN A 19 1.96 -7.64 19.19
CA ASN A 19 3.08 -8.31 19.82
C ASN A 19 2.90 -9.83 19.93
N THR A 20 1.67 -10.36 19.84
CA THR A 20 1.45 -11.81 19.74
C THR A 20 2.16 -12.40 18.50
N ARG A 21 2.19 -11.65 17.39
CA ARG A 21 2.85 -12.04 16.13
C ARG A 21 4.36 -11.82 16.15
N TYR A 22 4.83 -10.88 16.95
CA TYR A 22 6.22 -10.44 17.00
C TYR A 22 6.92 -10.81 18.30
N GLN A 23 6.38 -11.79 19.04
CA GLN A 23 6.98 -12.35 20.26
C GLN A 23 7.31 -11.27 21.30
N GLY A 24 6.45 -10.26 21.44
CA GLY A 24 6.68 -9.15 22.37
C GLY A 24 7.78 -8.16 21.95
N ASN A 25 8.36 -8.28 20.76
CA ASN A 25 9.51 -7.49 20.36
C ASN A 25 9.18 -6.04 19.96
N ILE A 26 7.91 -5.68 19.74
CA ILE A 26 7.51 -4.33 19.33
C ILE A 26 7.21 -3.48 20.57
N LYS A 27 7.69 -2.25 20.60
CA LYS A 27 7.35 -1.26 21.62
C LYS A 27 7.14 0.13 21.03
N PHE A 28 6.46 0.99 21.79
CA PHE A 28 6.48 2.42 21.51
C PHE A 28 7.84 3.00 21.91
N LYS A 29 8.54 3.62 20.94
CA LYS A 29 9.68 4.49 21.21
C LYS A 29 9.21 5.83 21.78
N THR A 30 8.11 6.34 21.24
CA THR A 30 7.40 7.53 21.75
C THR A 30 5.91 7.26 21.73
N LEU A 31 5.20 7.76 22.74
CA LEU A 31 3.74 7.72 22.84
C LEU A 31 3.30 8.92 23.68
N GLU A 32 2.85 9.98 23.01
CA GLU A 32 2.57 11.28 23.63
C GLU A 32 1.22 11.82 23.17
N HIS A 33 0.46 12.42 24.09
CA HIS A 33 -0.70 13.22 23.73
C HIS A 33 -0.28 14.56 23.11
N LYS A 34 -0.93 14.93 22.00
CA LYS A 34 -0.80 16.24 21.34
C LYS A 34 -2.19 16.79 21.03
N GLY A 35 -2.82 17.39 22.04
CA GLY A 35 -4.22 17.81 21.97
C GLY A 35 -5.14 16.60 21.84
N ASN A 36 -6.01 16.60 20.83
CA ASN A 36 -6.93 15.50 20.52
C ASN A 36 -6.30 14.37 19.68
N ARG A 37 -4.97 14.33 19.59
CA ARG A 37 -4.22 13.36 18.79
C ARG A 37 -3.15 12.69 19.64
N ILE A 38 -2.72 11.51 19.20
CA ILE A 38 -1.62 10.76 19.83
C ILE A 38 -0.46 10.69 18.84
N SER A 39 0.69 11.22 19.24
CA SER A 39 1.94 11.14 18.49
C SER A 39 2.72 9.92 18.95
N PHE A 40 3.05 9.01 18.04
CA PHE A 40 3.72 7.76 18.38
C PHE A 40 4.77 7.32 17.36
N THR A 41 5.71 6.52 17.84
CA THR A 41 6.76 5.88 17.04
C THR A 41 6.90 4.43 17.50
N LEU A 42 6.88 3.48 16.57
CA LEU A 42 7.15 2.06 16.87
C LEU A 42 8.63 1.74 16.68
N THR A 43 9.18 0.91 17.55
CA THR A 43 10.53 0.36 17.46
C THR A 43 10.53 -1.09 17.92
N VAL A 44 11.60 -1.80 17.61
CA VAL A 44 11.86 -3.12 18.20
C VAL A 44 12.67 -3.00 19.50
N ILE A 45 12.55 -4.00 20.37
CA ILE A 45 13.37 -4.16 21.57
C ILE A 45 14.75 -4.69 21.19
N ASP A 46 14.79 -5.79 20.44
CA ASP A 46 16.00 -6.36 19.86
C ASP A 46 15.89 -6.41 18.32
N SER A 47 16.93 -5.92 17.66
CA SER A 47 17.07 -5.98 16.20
C SER A 47 17.30 -7.39 15.66
N LYS A 48 17.65 -8.37 16.50
CA LYS A 48 17.82 -9.78 16.08
C LYS A 48 16.50 -10.54 16.02
N GLU A 49 15.49 -10.04 16.72
CA GLU A 49 14.17 -10.65 16.86
C GLU A 49 13.20 -10.18 15.74
N PRO A 50 12.04 -10.84 15.55
CA PRO A 50 11.08 -10.50 14.50
C PRO A 50 10.58 -9.05 14.54
N GLY A 51 10.29 -8.48 13.36
CA GLY A 51 9.72 -7.14 13.23
C GLY A 51 10.73 -6.01 13.04
N HIS A 52 12.03 -6.32 13.03
CA HIS A 52 13.08 -5.34 12.76
C HIS A 52 13.14 -4.95 11.28
N ARG A 53 13.64 -3.74 11.02
CA ARG A 53 13.91 -3.23 9.66
C ARG A 53 15.33 -3.56 9.21
N ARG A 54 15.53 -3.80 7.92
CA ARG A 54 16.85 -3.91 7.28
C ARG A 54 17.17 -2.69 6.44
N ILE A 55 18.45 -2.37 6.33
CA ILE A 55 18.95 -1.42 5.33
C ILE A 55 19.47 -2.16 4.10
N LEU A 56 19.73 -1.42 3.02
CA LEU A 56 20.25 -1.97 1.75
C LEU A 56 21.51 -2.85 1.93
N SER A 57 22.39 -2.53 2.89
CA SER A 57 23.58 -3.35 3.17
C SER A 57 23.27 -4.66 3.92
N GLY A 58 22.00 -4.93 4.21
CA GLY A 58 21.55 -6.10 4.94
C GLY A 58 21.61 -5.98 6.46
N LYS A 59 22.24 -4.93 7.00
CA LYS A 59 22.30 -4.70 8.46
C LYS A 59 20.90 -4.51 9.03
N ARG A 60 20.70 -5.03 10.25
CA ARG A 60 19.46 -4.90 11.02
C ARG A 60 19.46 -3.58 11.77
N LEU A 61 18.32 -2.91 11.79
CA LEU A 61 18.08 -1.69 12.55
C LEU A 61 17.13 -1.99 13.69
N ALA A 62 17.37 -1.36 14.84
CA ALA A 62 16.41 -1.29 15.93
C ALA A 62 15.28 -0.30 15.60
N ALA A 63 14.52 -0.60 14.56
CA ALA A 63 13.35 0.13 14.10
C ALA A 63 12.30 -0.87 13.60
N ALA A 64 11.02 -0.56 13.79
CA ALA A 64 9.94 -1.39 13.29
C ALA A 64 9.94 -1.44 11.74
N CYS A 65 9.68 -2.61 11.17
CA CYS A 65 9.59 -2.77 9.72
C CYS A 65 8.24 -2.32 9.15
N PHE A 66 8.16 -2.26 7.82
CA PHE A 66 6.92 -1.91 7.10
C PHE A 66 5.73 -2.81 7.46
N HIS A 67 5.97 -4.12 7.63
CA HIS A 67 4.90 -5.06 8.00
C HIS A 67 4.38 -4.83 9.42
N VAL A 68 5.24 -4.51 10.39
CA VAL A 68 4.81 -4.17 11.76
C VAL A 68 3.85 -2.99 11.74
N HIS A 69 4.16 -1.94 10.97
CA HIS A 69 3.26 -0.79 10.80
C HIS A 69 1.93 -1.19 10.16
N GLY A 70 1.96 -2.02 9.11
CA GLY A 70 0.75 -2.52 8.46
C GLY A 70 -0.16 -3.29 9.44
N HIS A 71 0.38 -4.27 10.15
CA HIS A 71 -0.39 -5.04 11.14
C HIS A 71 -0.88 -4.18 12.30
N PHE A 72 -0.10 -3.20 12.72
CA PHE A 72 -0.53 -2.24 13.74
C PHE A 72 -1.74 -1.43 13.26
N PHE A 73 -1.75 -0.98 12.01
CA PHE A 73 -2.89 -0.23 11.47
C PHE A 73 -4.12 -1.12 11.29
N ASP A 74 -3.95 -2.30 10.70
CA ASP A 74 -5.04 -3.28 10.54
C ASP A 74 -5.71 -3.56 11.90
N THR A 75 -4.91 -3.87 12.92
CA THR A 75 -5.39 -4.12 14.29
C THR A 75 -6.04 -2.89 14.93
N LEU A 76 -5.47 -1.70 14.73
CA LEU A 76 -6.03 -0.46 15.27
C LEU A 76 -7.41 -0.17 14.67
N PHE A 77 -7.58 -0.38 13.37
CA PHE A 77 -8.86 -0.17 12.67
C PHE A 77 -9.89 -1.26 12.95
N GLU A 78 -9.46 -2.43 13.41
CA GLU A 78 -10.35 -3.46 13.96
C GLU A 78 -10.88 -3.05 15.33
N ILE A 79 -10.01 -2.57 16.22
CA ILE A 79 -10.38 -2.11 17.57
C ILE A 79 -11.23 -0.83 17.50
N GLN A 80 -10.80 0.14 16.68
CA GLN A 80 -11.44 1.44 16.54
C GLN A 80 -11.59 1.81 15.06
N PRO A 81 -12.70 1.44 14.41
CA PRO A 81 -12.93 1.70 12.99
C PRO A 81 -12.90 3.18 12.60
N ALA A 82 -13.23 4.09 13.53
CA ALA A 82 -13.21 5.53 13.28
C ALA A 82 -11.80 6.16 13.40
N ALA A 83 -10.78 5.36 13.71
CA ALA A 83 -9.41 5.82 13.84
C ALA A 83 -8.87 6.35 12.51
N GLY A 84 -8.01 7.36 12.59
CA GLY A 84 -7.25 7.85 11.45
C GLY A 84 -5.78 7.94 11.80
N VAL A 85 -4.91 7.43 10.91
CA VAL A 85 -3.46 7.47 11.11
C VAL A 85 -2.79 8.30 10.02
N TYR A 86 -1.81 9.11 10.42
CA TYR A 86 -0.90 9.81 9.53
C TYR A 86 0.52 9.29 9.72
N SER A 87 1.15 8.93 8.60
CA SER A 87 2.55 8.53 8.53
C SER A 87 3.31 9.38 7.52
N SER A 88 4.50 9.83 7.91
CA SER A 88 5.43 10.53 7.01
C SER A 88 5.87 9.56 5.90
N GLY A 89 5.48 9.84 4.66
CA GLY A 89 5.73 8.98 3.49
C GLY A 89 4.47 8.36 2.89
N SER A 90 3.32 8.45 3.58
CA SER A 90 2.02 8.15 2.96
C SER A 90 1.51 9.34 2.15
N LEU A 91 0.57 9.09 1.24
CA LEU A 91 -0.18 10.16 0.56
C LEU A 91 -1.09 10.94 1.52
N ALA A 92 -1.34 10.41 2.72
CA ALA A 92 -2.12 11.11 3.73
C ALA A 92 -1.41 12.40 4.14
N ASN A 93 -2.17 13.47 4.29
CA ASN A 93 -1.67 14.76 4.72
C ASN A 93 -2.67 15.37 5.73
N PRO A 94 -2.24 15.59 6.99
CA PRO A 94 -3.14 16.05 8.04
C PRO A 94 -3.57 17.50 7.84
N ARG A 95 -2.90 18.25 6.94
CA ARG A 95 -3.30 19.61 6.54
C ARG A 95 -4.40 19.60 5.48
N THR A 96 -4.42 18.61 4.59
CA THR A 96 -5.48 18.42 3.58
C THR A 96 -6.64 17.59 4.11
N GLY A 97 -6.49 16.99 5.30
CA GLY A 97 -7.51 16.13 5.91
C GLY A 97 -7.47 14.69 5.41
N GLU A 98 -6.43 14.29 4.69
CA GLU A 98 -6.24 12.91 4.25
C GLU A 98 -5.59 12.10 5.38
N TRP A 99 -6.21 10.96 5.72
CA TRP A 99 -5.75 10.03 6.76
C TRP A 99 -5.80 8.62 6.21
N ILE A 100 -4.93 7.75 6.72
CA ILE A 100 -5.07 6.31 6.58
C ILE A 100 -6.24 5.89 7.48
N THR A 101 -7.26 5.27 6.90
CA THR A 101 -8.44 4.73 7.59
C THR A 101 -8.66 3.28 7.18
N LYS A 102 -9.67 2.64 7.76
CA LYS A 102 -10.07 1.28 7.39
C LYS A 102 -10.47 1.16 5.91
N GLU A 103 -11.11 2.20 5.37
CA GLU A 103 -11.67 2.23 4.03
C GLU A 103 -10.69 2.75 2.98
N GLY A 104 -9.56 3.36 3.38
CA GLY A 104 -8.66 4.00 2.43
C GLY A 104 -7.44 4.70 3.03
N GLY A 105 -6.84 5.60 2.24
CA GLY A 105 -5.64 6.35 2.63
C GLY A 105 -4.30 5.65 2.34
N ASN A 106 -4.34 4.57 1.56
CA ASN A 106 -3.20 3.97 0.85
C ASN A 106 -1.94 3.80 1.72
N TRP A 107 -1.95 2.78 2.58
CA TRP A 107 -0.70 2.16 3.04
C TRP A 107 -0.11 1.33 1.89
N GLN A 108 0.51 2.03 0.94
CA GLN A 108 1.17 1.39 -0.20
C GLN A 108 2.64 1.18 0.12
N ASP A 109 3.18 0.08 -0.38
CA ASP A 109 4.61 -0.12 -0.38
C ASP A 109 5.29 0.87 -1.33
N TRP A 110 6.50 1.31 -1.00
CA TRP A 110 7.23 2.28 -1.80
C TRP A 110 8.67 1.88 -1.98
N GLN A 111 9.29 2.45 -3.01
CA GLN A 111 10.68 2.20 -3.34
C GLN A 111 11.59 3.04 -2.42
N VAL A 112 12.61 2.39 -1.85
CA VAL A 112 13.70 3.02 -1.11
C VAL A 112 15.05 2.63 -1.72
N GLY A 113 16.03 3.52 -1.58
CA GLY A 113 17.35 3.34 -2.17
C GLY A 113 17.46 3.90 -3.58
N GLY A 114 18.71 4.04 -4.03
CA GLY A 114 19.03 4.48 -5.39
C GLY A 114 19.08 3.30 -6.36
N TYR A 115 20.20 2.59 -6.37
CA TYR A 115 20.45 1.47 -7.30
C TYR A 115 21.27 0.34 -6.62
N PRO A 116 20.81 -0.92 -6.63
CA PRO A 116 19.48 -1.35 -7.05
C PRO A 116 18.42 -0.87 -6.04
N PRO A 117 17.22 -0.51 -6.50
CA PRO A 117 16.15 -0.14 -5.60
C PRO A 117 15.56 -1.34 -4.86
N MET A 118 15.03 -1.09 -3.67
CA MET A 118 14.39 -2.09 -2.83
C MET A 118 13.03 -1.56 -2.40
N MET A 119 12.01 -2.41 -2.37
CA MET A 119 10.72 -2.03 -1.78
C MET A 119 10.80 -2.05 -0.25
N VAL A 120 10.10 -1.18 0.47
CA VAL A 120 10.20 -1.17 1.95
C VAL A 120 9.70 -2.48 2.55
N SER A 121 8.71 -3.13 1.94
CA SER A 121 8.29 -4.48 2.35
C SER A 121 9.42 -5.51 2.28
N GLN A 122 10.33 -5.39 1.31
CA GLN A 122 11.48 -6.27 1.14
C GLN A 122 12.59 -5.98 2.15
N ALA A 123 12.56 -4.83 2.81
CA ALA A 123 13.55 -4.40 3.77
C ALA A 123 13.28 -4.98 5.18
N CYS A 124 12.89 -6.25 5.28
CA CYS A 124 12.71 -6.96 6.55
C CYS A 124 12.71 -8.49 6.38
N ASP A 125 12.95 -9.20 7.49
CA ASP A 125 12.94 -10.67 7.55
C ASP A 125 11.53 -11.23 7.85
N CYS A 126 10.47 -10.40 7.86
CA CYS A 126 9.12 -10.87 8.19
C CYS A 126 8.49 -11.79 7.14
N ASN A 127 9.08 -11.83 5.93
CA ASN A 127 8.61 -12.69 4.83
C ASN A 127 9.47 -13.96 4.65
N THR A 128 10.60 -14.09 5.35
CA THR A 128 11.54 -15.20 5.09
C THR A 128 11.18 -16.47 5.86
N ASP A 129 10.42 -16.37 6.95
CA ASP A 129 10.10 -17.51 7.79
C ASP A 129 8.60 -17.59 8.07
N ALA A 130 7.92 -18.55 7.43
CA ALA A 130 6.98 -19.45 8.09
C ALA A 130 6.07 -18.85 9.20
N GLN A 131 5.41 -17.72 8.96
CA GLN A 131 4.17 -17.37 9.68
C GLN A 131 2.98 -17.80 8.82
N ALA A 132 2.76 -19.11 8.86
CA ALA A 132 1.60 -19.79 8.33
C ALA A 132 0.30 -19.09 8.75
N GLY A 133 -0.59 -18.84 7.79
CA GLY A 133 -2.02 -18.71 8.09
C GLY A 133 -2.71 -17.38 7.77
N VAL A 134 -2.07 -16.40 7.13
CA VAL A 134 -2.82 -15.27 6.53
C VAL A 134 -2.54 -15.20 5.04
N GLU A 135 -3.14 -16.17 4.34
CA GLU A 135 -3.40 -16.09 2.92
C GLU A 135 -4.32 -14.87 2.69
N ARG A 136 -3.70 -13.68 2.50
CA ARG A 136 -4.45 -12.52 2.04
C ARG A 136 -5.09 -12.93 0.72
N LEU A 137 -6.42 -12.97 0.74
CA LEU A 137 -7.33 -13.14 -0.39
C LEU A 137 -7.03 -12.09 -1.47
N VAL A 138 -5.96 -12.29 -2.24
CA VAL A 138 -5.94 -11.85 -3.64
C VAL A 138 -6.84 -12.86 -4.33
N GLN A 139 -8.15 -12.64 -4.25
CA GLN A 139 -9.13 -13.46 -4.97
C GLN A 139 -8.96 -13.23 -6.47
N GLY A 140 -8.10 -14.03 -7.06
CA GLY A 140 -7.88 -14.11 -8.49
C GLY A 140 -6.50 -14.68 -8.79
N PRO A 141 -6.37 -15.68 -9.68
CA PRO A 141 -5.05 -16.09 -10.14
C PRO A 141 -4.36 -14.89 -10.77
N ILE A 142 -3.22 -14.47 -10.22
CA ILE A 142 -2.35 -13.49 -10.88
C ILE A 142 -1.77 -14.20 -12.10
N VAL A 143 -2.36 -13.95 -13.26
CA VAL A 143 -1.90 -14.53 -14.52
C VAL A 143 -0.74 -13.70 -15.04
N PHE A 144 0.49 -14.13 -14.74
CA PHE A 144 1.69 -13.57 -15.38
C PHE A 144 1.78 -14.09 -16.82
N ARG A 145 1.71 -13.18 -17.80
CA ARG A 145 1.99 -13.50 -19.20
C ARG A 145 3.26 -12.81 -19.65
N LYS A 146 4.23 -13.59 -20.14
CA LYS A 146 5.43 -13.06 -20.79
C LYS A 146 5.10 -12.81 -22.27
N LEU A 147 5.04 -11.54 -22.65
CA LEU A 147 4.89 -11.16 -24.06
C LEU A 147 6.26 -11.12 -24.72
N SER A 148 6.39 -11.76 -25.88
CA SER A 148 7.57 -11.60 -26.73
C SER A 148 7.53 -10.27 -27.48
N THR A 149 8.70 -9.72 -27.82
CA THR A 149 8.81 -8.51 -28.66
C THR A 149 8.08 -8.70 -30.00
N ALA A 150 8.06 -9.92 -30.55
CA ALA A 150 7.33 -10.25 -31.77
C ALA A 150 5.81 -10.11 -31.61
N GLN A 151 5.24 -10.48 -30.47
CA GLN A 151 3.81 -10.30 -30.18
C GLN A 151 3.46 -8.82 -29.99
N ILE A 152 4.31 -8.05 -29.30
CA ILE A 152 4.07 -6.61 -29.10
C ILE A 152 4.08 -5.86 -30.44
N ARG A 153 4.98 -6.21 -31.35
CA ARG A 153 5.07 -5.60 -32.69
C ARG A 153 3.85 -5.86 -33.57
N LYS A 154 3.00 -6.85 -33.26
CA LYS A 154 1.73 -7.09 -33.98
C LYS A 154 0.64 -6.09 -33.59
N CYS A 155 0.78 -5.39 -32.46
CA CYS A 155 -0.17 -4.37 -32.03
C CYS A 155 0.08 -3.07 -32.82
N PRO A 156 -0.89 -2.59 -33.63
CA PRO A 156 -0.73 -1.35 -34.40
C PRO A 156 -0.61 -0.10 -33.51
N LEU A 157 -1.04 -0.21 -32.25
CA LEU A 157 -0.98 0.87 -31.26
C LEU A 157 0.13 0.68 -30.22
N PHE A 158 0.93 -0.39 -30.35
CA PHE A 158 2.09 -0.67 -29.48
C PHE A 158 1.76 -0.62 -27.97
N ILE A 159 0.64 -1.23 -27.57
CA ILE A 159 0.16 -1.24 -26.18
C ILE A 159 0.92 -2.31 -25.37
N PHE A 160 1.45 -1.93 -24.20
CA PHE A 160 2.26 -2.80 -23.33
C PHE A 160 1.48 -3.48 -22.19
N ASP A 161 0.16 -3.38 -22.20
CA ASP A 161 -0.70 -4.00 -21.19
C ASP A 161 -0.92 -5.49 -21.49
N PRO A 162 -0.55 -6.44 -20.61
CA PRO A 162 -0.81 -7.86 -20.80
C PRO A 162 -2.29 -8.22 -21.01
N ALA A 163 -3.22 -7.46 -20.42
CA ALA A 163 -4.66 -7.68 -20.60
C ALA A 163 -5.15 -7.33 -22.03
N HIS A 164 -4.32 -6.63 -22.81
CA HIS A 164 -4.62 -6.29 -24.20
C HIS A 164 -4.42 -7.46 -25.18
N TYR A 165 -3.74 -8.52 -24.77
CA TYR A 165 -3.38 -9.64 -25.64
C TYR A 165 -4.19 -10.89 -25.31
N LEU A 166 -4.76 -11.51 -26.35
CA LEU A 166 -5.44 -12.79 -26.27
C LEU A 166 -4.43 -13.93 -25.98
N PRO A 167 -4.89 -15.11 -25.54
CA PRO A 167 -4.01 -16.25 -25.23
C PRO A 167 -3.10 -16.67 -26.39
N ASP A 168 -3.53 -16.46 -27.63
CA ASP A 168 -2.77 -16.74 -28.86
C ASP A 168 -1.73 -15.66 -29.21
N GLY A 169 -1.66 -14.57 -28.43
CA GLY A 169 -0.77 -13.44 -28.65
C GLY A 169 -1.25 -12.44 -29.70
N SER A 170 -2.47 -12.60 -30.23
CA SER A 170 -3.12 -11.55 -31.01
C SER A 170 -3.57 -10.42 -30.08
N CYS A 171 -3.57 -9.20 -30.60
CA CYS A 171 -3.97 -8.03 -29.81
C CYS A 171 -5.46 -7.73 -30.00
N LEU A 172 -6.13 -7.28 -28.94
CA LEU A 172 -7.53 -6.85 -29.01
C LEU A 172 -7.72 -5.60 -29.91
N CYS A 173 -6.64 -4.98 -30.40
CA CYS A 173 -6.73 -3.91 -31.39
C CYS A 173 -7.36 -4.34 -32.71
N THR A 174 -7.37 -5.62 -33.08
CA THR A 174 -8.02 -6.08 -34.32
C THR A 174 -9.48 -6.49 -34.13
N ASP A 175 -9.92 -6.60 -32.87
CA ASP A 175 -11.31 -6.90 -32.53
C ASP A 175 -12.16 -5.63 -32.65
N LYS A 176 -13.11 -5.66 -33.60
CA LYS A 176 -14.03 -4.53 -33.86
C LYS A 176 -14.88 -4.20 -32.64
N GLU A 177 -15.30 -5.19 -31.85
CA GLU A 177 -16.13 -4.94 -30.68
C GLU A 177 -15.32 -4.24 -29.58
N HIS A 178 -14.10 -4.71 -29.34
CA HIS A 178 -13.17 -4.07 -28.42
C HIS A 178 -12.82 -2.64 -28.83
N GLN A 179 -12.56 -2.39 -30.12
CA GLN A 179 -12.34 -1.04 -30.64
C GLN A 179 -13.55 -0.13 -30.39
N GLN A 180 -14.76 -0.60 -30.69
CA GLN A 180 -15.99 0.18 -30.44
C GLN A 180 -16.16 0.49 -28.95
N LYS A 181 -15.87 -0.46 -28.06
CA LYS A 181 -15.88 -0.24 -26.60
C LYS A 181 -14.91 0.86 -26.20
N LEU A 182 -13.66 0.80 -26.64
CA LEU A 182 -12.64 1.82 -26.35
C LEU A 182 -13.03 3.21 -26.88
N ILE A 183 -13.64 3.29 -28.07
CA ILE A 183 -14.16 4.55 -28.63
C ILE A 183 -15.26 5.12 -27.73
N ARG A 184 -16.23 4.30 -27.29
CA ARG A 184 -17.30 4.73 -26.37
C ARG A 184 -16.72 5.24 -25.05
N GLU A 185 -15.77 4.52 -24.46
CA GLU A 185 -15.10 4.92 -23.22
C GLU A 185 -14.32 6.24 -23.37
N ARG A 186 -13.60 6.44 -24.49
CA ARG A 186 -12.90 7.70 -24.78
C ARG A 186 -13.86 8.87 -24.94
N VAL A 187 -14.96 8.69 -25.66
CA VAL A 187 -16.01 9.71 -25.83
C VAL A 187 -16.63 10.08 -24.48
N ALA A 188 -16.93 9.08 -23.63
CA ALA A 188 -17.46 9.31 -22.29
C ALA A 188 -16.47 10.07 -21.40
N ARG A 189 -15.19 9.67 -21.40
CA ARG A 189 -14.12 10.36 -20.64
C ARG A 189 -13.93 11.80 -21.10
N ARG A 190 -13.96 12.05 -22.41
CA ARG A 190 -13.88 13.41 -22.99
C ARG A 190 -15.07 14.28 -22.57
N LYS A 191 -16.29 13.73 -22.60
CA LYS A 191 -17.49 14.43 -22.11
C LYS A 191 -17.36 14.79 -20.62
N LYS A 192 -16.87 13.87 -19.79
CA LYS A 192 -16.66 14.10 -18.35
C LYS A 192 -15.64 15.23 -18.11
N LEU A 193 -14.52 15.22 -18.82
CA LEU A 193 -13.49 16.27 -18.74
C LEU A 193 -14.02 17.65 -19.15
N LEU A 194 -14.75 17.73 -20.26
CA LEU A 194 -15.35 19.00 -20.72
C LEU A 194 -16.37 19.55 -19.71
N LYS A 195 -17.15 18.68 -19.06
CA LYS A 195 -18.09 19.09 -18.01
C LYS A 195 -17.34 19.63 -16.78
N ALA A 196 -16.26 18.98 -16.37
CA ALA A 196 -15.42 19.43 -15.27
C ALA A 196 -14.78 20.80 -15.55
N GLN A 197 -14.26 21.01 -16.77
CA GLN A 197 -13.67 22.29 -17.19
C GLN A 197 -14.70 23.44 -17.20
N LYS A 198 -15.94 23.19 -17.64
CA LYS A 198 -17.01 24.21 -17.62
C LYS A 198 -17.53 24.50 -16.20
N GLY A 199 -17.49 23.51 -15.29
CA GLY A 199 -17.92 23.66 -13.91
C GLY A 199 -16.91 24.39 -13.01
N GLY A 200 -15.62 24.33 -13.34
CA GLY A 200 -14.55 24.99 -12.59
C GLY A 200 -14.38 26.50 -12.85
N ALA A 201 -15.16 27.09 -13.77
CA ALA A 201 -15.05 28.51 -14.15
C ALA A 201 -16.00 29.44 -13.36
N LYS A 202 -16.65 28.94 -12.29
CA LYS A 202 -17.60 29.70 -11.45
C LYS A 202 -17.12 29.91 -10.01
N SER A 203 -15.82 29.84 -9.76
CA SER A 203 -15.20 30.20 -8.47
C SER A 203 -14.44 31.51 -8.58
#